data_AF-A0A7X1IHU7-F1
#
_entry.id   AF-A0A7X1IHU7-F1
#
_cell.length_a   1.000
_cell.length_b   1.000
_cell.length_c   1.000
_cell.angle_alpha   90.00
_cell.angle_beta   90.00
_cell.angle_gamma   90.00
#
_symmetry.space_group_name_H-M   'P 1'
#
loop_
_entity.id
_entity.type
_entity.pdbx_description
1 polymer ?
#
loop_
_entity_poly.entity_id
_entity_poly.type
_entity_poly.pdbx_seq_one_letter_code
_entity_poly.pdbx_strand_id
1 'polypeptide(L)'
;MKVLRPTQPTSEQLTVINNHKPGVFVVRGAAGSGKTTTALYRLKFTAGFWQRRRRDGFISGPVRVLVLTYNRTLRGYIEELTQEQLKGNDIELTVSTFAKWAADRVTYERILQERERSRKLAALAAPLPLPTDFVRSEVDYVLGRFTPEHLTEYIGCERQGRGRSPRMPAPLRRRLSEEVIDPFQKWKKQQQVWDWSDLANAMAAKRTDDPYHVVVVDEAQDFSANQVRAVLNHLTDEYTLTFVLDAAQRIYPQRFTWSEVGLSVGPHNSKLLSKNFRNTRQIAAFAAPLLRDVEKTDDSAVPDLTSCKEEGAKPVLVQGTFTRQMDHVVRFLDGLGPDNDESVVILHAKGWFAEVKNRLDAAGLAYVELTRNAEWPAGPVNVALSTMHSVKGLEFDHVIIVGLNSEVMPHATEPGDSERDAHLRLLAMSAGRARKTLTITYKPSEASDLIACMDPDTYEVKSI
;
A
#
# COMPACT_ATOMS: atom_id res chain seq x y z
N MET A 1 -18.16 -10.89 -2.08
CA MET A 1 -17.85 -9.54 -1.54
C MET A 1 -18.81 -8.56 -2.21
N LYS A 2 -19.60 -7.80 -1.43
CA LYS A 2 -20.61 -6.89 -1.99
C LYS A 2 -19.93 -5.85 -2.89
N VAL A 3 -20.32 -5.83 -4.17
CA VAL A 3 -19.99 -4.79 -5.14
C VAL A 3 -20.18 -3.43 -4.49
N LEU A 4 -19.27 -2.48 -4.75
CA LEU A 4 -19.41 -1.09 -4.29
C LEU A 4 -20.82 -0.61 -4.63
N ARG A 5 -21.66 -0.38 -3.61
CA ARG A 5 -22.96 0.26 -3.85
C ARG A 5 -22.69 1.62 -4.48
N PRO A 6 -23.39 2.01 -5.56
CA PRO A 6 -23.18 3.30 -6.18
C PRO A 6 -23.50 4.41 -5.19
N THR A 7 -22.47 5.01 -4.61
CA THR A 7 -22.58 6.19 -3.75
C THR A 7 -22.47 7.42 -4.62
N GLN A 8 -23.38 8.39 -4.47
CA GLN A 8 -23.27 9.67 -5.18
C GLN A 8 -21.93 10.34 -4.87
N PRO A 9 -21.12 10.71 -5.89
CA PRO A 9 -19.87 11.41 -5.67
C PRO A 9 -20.08 12.75 -4.97
N THR A 10 -19.19 13.10 -4.05
CA THR A 10 -19.21 14.41 -3.41
C THR A 10 -18.79 15.52 -4.38
N SER A 11 -19.07 16.78 -4.05
CA SER A 11 -18.60 17.93 -4.85
C SER A 11 -17.09 17.94 -5.07
N GLU A 12 -16.30 17.57 -4.06
CA GLU A 12 -14.84 17.42 -4.17
C GLU A 12 -14.47 16.32 -5.18
N GLN A 13 -15.13 15.17 -5.11
CA GLN A 13 -14.88 14.06 -6.03
C GLN A 13 -15.29 14.41 -7.46
N LEU A 14 -16.40 15.13 -7.65
CA LEU A 14 -16.85 15.58 -8.98
C LEU A 14 -15.83 16.48 -9.68
N THR A 15 -15.09 17.33 -8.94
CA THR A 15 -14.00 18.13 -9.54
C THR A 15 -12.87 17.28 -10.10
N VAL A 16 -12.60 16.13 -9.47
CA VAL A 16 -11.61 15.15 -9.94
C VAL A 16 -12.15 14.34 -11.10
N ILE A 17 -13.39 13.87 -11.01
CA ILE A 17 -14.02 12.99 -12.02
C ILE A 17 -14.17 13.72 -13.35
N ASN A 18 -14.60 14.98 -13.34
CA ASN A 18 -14.90 15.74 -14.55
C ASN A 18 -13.66 16.28 -15.29
N ASN A 19 -12.46 16.15 -14.69
CA ASN A 19 -11.22 16.64 -15.30
C ASN A 19 -10.67 15.64 -16.32
N HIS A 20 -11.05 15.76 -17.59
CA HIS A 20 -10.57 14.91 -18.68
C HIS A 20 -9.33 15.44 -19.41
N LYS A 21 -8.66 16.46 -18.86
CA LYS A 21 -7.48 17.04 -19.54
C LYS A 21 -6.39 15.97 -19.69
N PRO A 22 -5.80 15.82 -20.89
CA PRO A 22 -4.62 14.98 -21.06
C PRO A 22 -3.48 15.39 -20.13
N GLY A 23 -2.65 14.42 -19.74
CA GLY A 23 -1.55 14.56 -18.80
C GLY A 23 -1.76 13.79 -17.50
N VAL A 24 -0.92 14.11 -16.52
CA VAL A 24 -0.94 13.51 -15.19
C VAL A 24 -1.96 14.21 -14.28
N PHE A 25 -2.68 13.44 -13.48
CA PHE A 25 -3.52 13.93 -12.39
C PHE A 25 -3.30 13.09 -11.13
N VAL A 26 -3.20 13.76 -9.98
CA VAL A 26 -2.92 13.12 -8.70
C VAL A 26 -4.11 13.26 -7.76
N VAL A 27 -4.68 12.12 -7.35
CA VAL A 27 -5.75 12.06 -6.35
C VAL A 27 -5.12 11.66 -5.03
N ARG A 28 -5.14 12.57 -4.06
CA ARG A 28 -4.65 12.33 -2.70
C ARG A 28 -5.85 12.21 -1.75
N GLY A 29 -5.71 11.46 -0.67
CA GLY A 29 -6.75 11.44 0.37
C GLY A 29 -6.46 10.44 1.47
N ALA A 30 -7.05 10.62 2.65
CA ALA A 30 -6.91 9.66 3.74
C ALA A 30 -7.63 8.33 3.44
N ALA A 31 -7.30 7.28 4.19
CA ALA A 31 -8.07 6.04 4.19
C ALA A 31 -9.57 6.37 4.30
N GLY A 32 -10.41 5.75 3.46
CA GLY A 32 -11.85 5.99 3.52
C GLY A 32 -12.37 7.27 2.84
N SER A 33 -11.53 8.08 2.18
CA SER A 33 -12.01 9.28 1.48
C SER A 33 -12.65 9.04 0.11
N GLY A 34 -12.91 7.77 -0.23
CA GLY A 34 -13.47 7.37 -1.53
C GLY A 34 -12.51 7.57 -2.71
N LYS A 35 -11.18 7.57 -2.46
CA LYS A 35 -10.16 7.71 -3.52
C LYS A 35 -10.33 6.69 -4.64
N THR A 36 -10.46 5.42 -4.28
CA THR A 36 -10.65 4.30 -5.19
C THR A 36 -11.91 4.50 -6.03
N THR A 37 -13.05 4.83 -5.39
CA THR A 37 -14.31 5.16 -6.06
C THR A 37 -14.16 6.36 -7.01
N THR A 38 -13.44 7.40 -6.58
CA THR A 38 -13.17 8.59 -7.40
C THR A 38 -12.33 8.25 -8.62
N ALA A 39 -11.29 7.44 -8.45
CA ALA A 39 -10.43 6.96 -9.53
C ALA A 39 -11.21 6.11 -10.53
N LEU A 40 -12.15 5.29 -10.06
CA LEU A 40 -13.05 4.49 -10.90
C LEU A 40 -14.02 5.35 -11.73
N TYR A 41 -14.66 6.34 -11.13
CA TYR A 41 -15.51 7.26 -11.87
C TYR A 41 -14.71 8.08 -12.89
N ARG A 42 -13.51 8.53 -12.50
CA ARG A 42 -12.58 9.21 -13.41
C ARG A 42 -12.17 8.30 -14.56
N LEU A 43 -11.84 7.03 -14.30
CA LEU A 43 -11.52 6.03 -15.32
C LEU A 43 -12.65 5.88 -16.35
N LYS A 44 -13.90 5.73 -15.88
CA LYS A 44 -15.07 5.63 -16.77
C LYS A 44 -15.19 6.87 -17.66
N PHE A 45 -15.00 8.05 -17.07
CA PHE A 45 -15.11 9.33 -17.78
C PHE A 45 -13.98 9.53 -18.81
N THR A 46 -12.73 9.26 -18.43
CA THR A 46 -11.56 9.42 -19.32
C THR A 46 -11.59 8.38 -20.43
N ALA A 47 -11.90 7.11 -20.14
CA ALA A 47 -12.08 6.09 -21.17
C ALA A 47 -13.14 6.51 -22.20
N GLY A 48 -14.28 7.07 -21.75
CA GLY A 48 -15.31 7.60 -22.65
C GLY A 48 -14.84 8.79 -23.50
N PHE A 49 -14.03 9.69 -22.94
CA PHE A 49 -13.40 10.78 -23.69
C PHE A 49 -12.49 10.25 -24.81
N TRP A 50 -11.62 9.28 -24.52
CA TRP A 50 -10.74 8.67 -25.51
C TRP A 50 -11.51 7.84 -26.54
N GLN A 51 -12.57 7.14 -26.14
CA GLN A 51 -13.46 6.43 -27.06
C GLN A 51 -14.13 7.38 -28.06
N ARG A 52 -14.55 8.58 -27.62
CA ARG A 52 -15.09 9.60 -28.52
C ARG A 52 -14.03 10.08 -29.51
N ARG A 53 -12.80 10.38 -29.06
CA ARG A 53 -11.68 10.75 -29.95
C ARG A 53 -11.40 9.68 -31.01
N ARG A 54 -11.50 8.40 -30.65
CA ARG A 54 -11.40 7.28 -31.61
C ARG A 54 -12.50 7.34 -32.66
N ARG A 55 -13.77 7.51 -32.24
CA ARG A 55 -14.92 7.60 -33.17
C ARG A 55 -14.83 8.79 -34.12
N ASP A 56 -14.24 9.89 -33.64
CA ASP A 56 -14.00 11.09 -34.43
C ASP A 56 -12.75 10.98 -35.33
N GLY A 57 -12.04 9.83 -35.31
CA GLY A 57 -10.93 9.52 -36.20
C GLY A 57 -9.55 10.00 -35.74
N PHE A 58 -9.41 10.52 -34.51
CA PHE A 58 -8.12 10.99 -33.97
C PHE A 58 -7.21 9.86 -33.47
N ILE A 59 -7.74 8.66 -33.30
CA ILE A 59 -7.00 7.50 -32.75
C ILE A 59 -7.26 6.30 -33.65
N SER A 60 -6.18 5.64 -34.07
CA SER A 60 -6.23 4.37 -34.78
C SER A 60 -6.21 3.20 -33.80
N GLY A 61 -7.02 2.18 -34.05
CA GLY A 61 -7.09 0.98 -33.21
C GLY A 61 -7.81 1.19 -31.86
N PRO A 62 -7.73 0.21 -30.94
CA PRO A 62 -8.38 0.26 -29.64
C PRO A 62 -7.82 1.32 -28.70
N VAL A 63 -8.74 1.94 -27.94
CA VAL A 63 -8.38 2.73 -26.78
C VAL A 63 -7.87 1.77 -25.72
N ARG A 64 -6.56 1.65 -25.62
CA ARG A 64 -5.89 0.84 -24.60
C ARG A 64 -5.92 1.54 -23.24
N VAL A 65 -6.41 0.81 -22.24
CA VAL A 65 -6.57 1.26 -20.86
C VAL A 65 -5.80 0.32 -19.94
N LEU A 66 -4.95 0.86 -19.08
CA LEU A 66 -4.22 0.10 -18.05
C LEU A 66 -4.68 0.52 -16.66
N VAL A 67 -4.96 -0.46 -15.82
CA VAL A 67 -5.20 -0.23 -14.41
C VAL A 67 -4.25 -1.08 -13.58
N LEU A 68 -3.36 -0.41 -12.87
CA LEU A 68 -2.42 -1.03 -11.95
C LEU A 68 -2.96 -0.94 -10.53
N THR A 69 -3.34 -2.07 -9.96
CA THR A 69 -3.89 -2.14 -8.60
C THR A 69 -3.68 -3.49 -7.93
N TYR A 70 -3.54 -3.45 -6.60
CA TYR A 70 -3.68 -4.60 -5.72
C TYR A 70 -5.08 -4.67 -5.07
N ASN A 71 -5.92 -3.64 -5.25
CA ASN A 71 -7.23 -3.52 -4.64
C ASN A 71 -8.28 -4.36 -5.39
N ARG A 72 -8.82 -5.36 -4.69
CA ARG A 72 -9.85 -6.29 -5.20
C ARG A 72 -11.14 -5.58 -5.59
N THR A 73 -11.53 -4.56 -4.84
CA THR A 73 -12.76 -3.80 -5.06
C THR A 73 -12.69 -3.04 -6.38
N LEU A 74 -11.52 -2.45 -6.68
CA LEU A 74 -11.27 -1.80 -7.96
C LEU A 74 -11.38 -2.81 -9.11
N ARG A 75 -10.83 -4.02 -8.96
CA ARG A 75 -10.94 -5.10 -9.96
C ARG A 75 -12.40 -5.50 -10.23
N GLY A 76 -13.18 -5.81 -9.20
CA GLY A 76 -14.56 -6.26 -9.37
C GLY A 76 -15.46 -5.21 -10.05
N TYR A 77 -15.28 -3.92 -9.72
CA TYR A 77 -15.99 -2.85 -10.42
C TYR A 77 -15.52 -2.68 -11.86
N ILE A 78 -14.22 -2.88 -12.13
CA ILE A 78 -13.71 -2.83 -13.50
C ILE A 78 -14.28 -3.99 -14.32
N GLU A 79 -14.38 -5.20 -13.77
CA GLU A 79 -15.04 -6.33 -14.43
C GLU A 79 -16.50 -6.00 -14.80
N GLU A 80 -17.23 -5.32 -13.92
CA GLU A 80 -18.59 -4.83 -14.17
C GLU A 80 -18.64 -3.74 -15.26
N LEU A 81 -17.76 -2.72 -15.19
CA LEU A 81 -17.61 -1.70 -16.24
C LEU A 81 -17.33 -2.34 -17.61
N THR A 82 -16.49 -3.37 -17.59
CA THR A 82 -16.10 -4.14 -18.77
C THR A 82 -17.32 -4.86 -19.34
N GLN A 83 -18.16 -5.47 -18.50
CA GLN A 83 -19.42 -6.09 -18.95
C GLN A 83 -20.43 -5.08 -19.52
N GLU A 84 -20.53 -3.87 -18.95
CA GLU A 84 -21.41 -2.81 -19.45
C GLU A 84 -20.93 -2.21 -20.79
N GLN A 85 -19.61 -2.09 -20.99
CA GLN A 85 -19.03 -1.33 -22.11
C GLN A 85 -18.42 -2.18 -23.24
N LEU A 86 -18.13 -3.47 -23.02
CA LEU A 86 -17.56 -4.38 -24.04
C LEU A 86 -18.58 -4.91 -25.07
N LYS A 87 -19.73 -4.27 -25.26
CA LYS A 87 -20.57 -4.54 -26.44
C LYS A 87 -19.96 -3.99 -27.76
N GLY A 88 -18.73 -3.46 -27.75
CA GLY A 88 -17.98 -3.07 -28.94
C GLY A 88 -16.45 -3.15 -28.77
N ASN A 89 -15.73 -3.39 -29.87
CA ASN A 89 -14.26 -3.52 -29.96
C ASN A 89 -13.52 -2.16 -29.80
N ASP A 90 -14.08 -1.23 -29.04
CA ASP A 90 -13.60 0.15 -28.95
C ASP A 90 -12.47 0.33 -27.93
N ILE A 91 -12.51 -0.45 -26.83
CA ILE A 91 -11.64 -0.33 -25.67
C ILE A 91 -10.96 -1.68 -25.39
N GLU A 92 -9.66 -1.64 -25.14
CA GLU A 92 -8.87 -2.79 -24.68
C GLU A 92 -8.40 -2.51 -23.25
N LEU A 93 -8.89 -3.27 -22.29
CA LEU A 93 -8.65 -3.03 -20.87
C LEU A 93 -7.72 -4.09 -20.27
N THR A 94 -6.64 -3.63 -19.66
CA THR A 94 -5.71 -4.45 -18.87
C THR A 94 -5.82 -4.07 -17.40
N VAL A 95 -6.15 -5.04 -16.53
CA VAL A 95 -6.11 -4.86 -15.07
C VAL A 95 -5.05 -5.80 -14.50
N SER A 96 -4.06 -5.26 -13.81
CA SER A 96 -2.94 -6.06 -13.32
C SER A 96 -2.29 -5.45 -12.08
N THR A 97 -1.37 -6.19 -11.46
CA THR A 97 -0.36 -5.60 -10.57
C THR A 97 0.81 -5.13 -11.42
N PHE A 98 1.63 -4.19 -10.93
CA PHE A 98 2.84 -3.79 -11.67
C PHE A 98 3.75 -4.99 -11.94
N ALA A 99 3.97 -5.83 -10.93
CA ALA A 99 4.82 -7.01 -11.03
C ALA A 99 4.39 -7.96 -12.15
N LYS A 100 3.09 -8.30 -12.20
CA LYS A 100 2.54 -9.15 -13.26
C LYS A 100 2.60 -8.45 -14.62
N TRP A 101 2.19 -7.18 -14.68
CA TRP A 101 2.22 -6.39 -15.92
C TRP A 101 3.62 -6.33 -16.55
N ALA A 102 4.66 -6.12 -15.75
CA ALA A 102 6.04 -6.10 -16.22
C ALA A 102 6.54 -7.50 -16.61
N ALA A 103 6.21 -8.53 -15.82
CA ALA A 103 6.59 -9.91 -16.12
C ALA A 103 5.97 -10.43 -17.43
N ASP A 104 4.75 -10.00 -17.76
CA ASP A 104 4.06 -10.38 -19.00
C ASP A 104 4.63 -9.69 -20.25
N ARG A 105 5.50 -8.67 -20.09
CA ARG A 105 6.03 -7.81 -21.18
C ARG A 105 7.53 -7.90 -21.38
N VAL A 106 8.25 -8.45 -20.42
CA VAL A 106 9.71 -8.58 -20.46
C VAL A 106 10.07 -10.05 -20.52
N THR A 107 10.97 -10.42 -21.43
CA THR A 107 11.56 -11.75 -21.43
C THR A 107 12.68 -11.81 -20.40
N TYR A 108 12.56 -12.73 -19.44
CA TYR A 108 13.56 -12.99 -18.41
C TYR A 108 13.61 -14.50 -18.13
N GLU A 109 14.74 -14.98 -17.60
CA GLU A 109 14.93 -16.41 -17.31
C GLU A 109 14.21 -16.85 -16.02
N ARG A 110 14.49 -16.15 -14.92
CA ARG A 110 13.99 -16.49 -13.59
C ARG A 110 13.94 -15.27 -12.68
N ILE A 111 12.85 -15.13 -11.93
CA ILE A 111 12.79 -14.20 -10.80
C ILE A 111 13.56 -14.75 -9.60
N LEU A 112 14.43 -13.91 -9.06
CA LEU A 112 15.22 -14.14 -7.87
C LEU A 112 14.33 -14.30 -6.64
N GLN A 113 14.46 -15.43 -5.96
CA GLN A 113 13.67 -15.73 -4.76
C GLN A 113 14.17 -14.94 -3.55
N GLU A 114 13.26 -14.52 -2.67
CA GLU A 114 13.60 -13.65 -1.53
C GLU A 114 14.62 -14.28 -0.57
N ARG A 115 14.57 -15.61 -0.37
CA ARG A 115 15.55 -16.34 0.45
C ARG A 115 16.96 -16.29 -0.13
N GLU A 116 17.08 -16.43 -1.45
CA GLU A 116 18.35 -16.38 -2.17
C GLU A 116 18.91 -14.95 -2.16
N ARG A 117 18.05 -13.98 -2.49
CA ARG A 117 18.34 -12.54 -2.41
C ARG A 117 18.84 -12.13 -1.03
N SER A 118 18.11 -12.50 0.02
CA SER A 118 18.43 -12.17 1.40
C SER A 118 19.79 -12.73 1.82
N ARG A 119 20.07 -14.00 1.49
CA ARG A 119 21.37 -14.63 1.78
C ARG A 119 22.52 -13.92 1.09
N LYS A 120 22.35 -13.60 -0.20
CA LYS A 120 23.41 -12.94 -0.97
C LYS A 120 23.69 -11.53 -0.46
N LEU A 121 22.65 -10.75 -0.22
CA LEU A 121 22.80 -9.39 0.32
C LEU A 121 23.38 -9.42 1.74
N ALA A 122 23.01 -10.38 2.58
CA ALA A 122 23.62 -10.53 3.91
C ALA A 122 25.13 -10.81 3.83
N ALA A 123 25.56 -11.69 2.92
CA ALA A 123 26.97 -11.98 2.72
C ALA A 123 27.77 -10.75 2.22
N LEU A 124 27.20 -9.98 1.29
CA LEU A 124 27.82 -8.74 0.79
C LEU A 124 27.82 -7.61 1.83
N ALA A 125 26.80 -7.56 2.70
CA ALA A 125 26.66 -6.53 3.72
C ALA A 125 27.60 -6.72 4.92
N ALA A 126 28.12 -7.95 5.15
CA ALA A 126 28.93 -8.28 6.32
C ALA A 126 30.14 -7.35 6.60
N PRO A 127 30.85 -6.80 5.59
CA PRO A 127 31.95 -5.87 5.81
C PRO A 127 31.51 -4.42 6.16
N LEU A 128 30.22 -4.10 6.03
CA LEU A 128 29.71 -2.76 6.30
C LEU A 128 29.33 -2.62 7.78
N PRO A 129 29.59 -1.45 8.40
CA PRO A 129 29.16 -1.15 9.76
C PRO A 129 27.66 -0.77 9.79
N LEU A 130 26.80 -1.60 9.20
CA LEU A 130 25.37 -1.35 9.04
C LEU A 130 24.56 -2.62 9.32
N PRO A 131 23.38 -2.52 9.94
CA PRO A 131 22.47 -3.65 10.08
C PRO A 131 22.11 -4.24 8.72
N THR A 132 22.06 -5.58 8.61
CA THR A 132 21.77 -6.26 7.35
C THR A 132 20.42 -5.88 6.76
N ASP A 133 19.39 -5.73 7.59
CA ASP A 133 18.06 -5.33 7.13
C ASP A 133 18.03 -3.89 6.62
N PHE A 134 18.81 -3.00 7.24
CA PHE A 134 19.01 -1.65 6.71
C PHE A 134 19.67 -1.69 5.33
N VAL A 135 20.75 -2.47 5.15
CA VAL A 135 21.43 -2.61 3.86
C VAL A 135 20.49 -3.14 2.79
N ARG A 136 19.70 -4.19 3.09
CA ARG A 136 18.69 -4.73 2.16
C ARG A 136 17.69 -3.65 1.74
N SER A 137 17.14 -2.92 2.71
CA SER A 137 16.20 -1.85 2.45
C SER A 137 16.83 -0.68 1.67
N GLU A 138 18.11 -0.40 1.85
CA GLU A 138 18.82 0.65 1.15
C GLU A 138 19.13 0.24 -0.29
N VAL A 139 19.49 -1.02 -0.54
CA VAL A 139 19.64 -1.58 -1.89
C VAL A 139 18.33 -1.46 -2.67
N ASP A 140 17.18 -1.79 -2.06
CA ASP A 140 15.87 -1.60 -2.69
C ASP A 140 15.56 -0.15 -3.02
N TYR A 141 15.94 0.75 -2.13
CA TYR A 141 15.76 2.17 -2.32
C TYR A 141 16.60 2.69 -3.50
N VAL A 142 17.89 2.33 -3.57
CA VAL A 142 18.79 2.78 -4.64
C VAL A 142 18.37 2.19 -5.99
N LEU A 143 18.22 0.87 -6.05
CA LEU A 143 17.88 0.18 -7.30
C LEU A 143 16.48 0.56 -7.81
N GLY A 144 15.54 0.83 -6.91
CA GLY A 144 14.21 1.31 -7.29
C GLY A 144 14.15 2.79 -7.70
N ARG A 145 15.11 3.63 -7.28
CA ARG A 145 15.10 5.07 -7.54
C ARG A 145 15.91 5.47 -8.76
N PHE A 146 17.08 4.87 -8.97
CA PHE A 146 18.02 5.25 -10.04
C PHE A 146 18.04 4.20 -11.14
N THR A 147 18.14 4.62 -12.40
CA THR A 147 18.38 3.70 -13.51
C THR A 147 19.85 3.25 -13.47
N PRO A 148 20.21 2.13 -14.15
CA PRO A 148 21.58 1.61 -14.12
C PRO A 148 22.66 2.64 -14.50
N GLU A 149 22.34 3.57 -15.40
CA GLU A 149 23.26 4.61 -15.90
C GLU A 149 23.48 5.73 -14.87
N HIS A 150 22.53 5.91 -13.94
CA HIS A 150 22.50 7.01 -12.97
C HIS A 150 22.72 6.55 -11.53
N LEU A 151 23.15 5.29 -11.30
CA LEU A 151 23.36 4.74 -9.95
C LEU A 151 24.37 5.56 -9.11
N THR A 152 25.34 6.21 -9.74
CA THR A 152 26.37 7.01 -9.07
C THR A 152 25.83 8.27 -8.40
N GLU A 153 24.67 8.78 -8.86
CA GLU A 153 24.02 9.97 -8.29
C GLU A 153 23.60 9.77 -6.82
N TYR A 154 23.40 8.51 -6.40
CA TYR A 154 23.08 8.15 -5.02
C TYR A 154 24.05 8.73 -3.99
N ILE A 155 25.33 8.86 -4.34
CA ILE A 155 26.38 9.33 -3.43
C ILE A 155 26.10 10.77 -2.97
N GLY A 156 25.63 11.63 -3.87
CA GLY A 156 25.41 13.06 -3.62
C GLY A 156 23.96 13.45 -3.39
N CYS A 157 23.00 12.56 -3.63
CA CYS A 157 21.58 12.92 -3.57
C CYS A 157 21.05 13.09 -2.14
N GLU A 158 19.94 13.82 -2.00
CA GLU A 158 19.14 13.73 -0.77
C GLU A 158 18.49 12.35 -0.65
N ARG A 159 18.56 11.75 0.54
CA ARG A 159 17.97 10.44 0.83
C ARG A 159 16.47 10.57 1.15
N GLN A 160 15.71 10.99 0.14
CA GLN A 160 14.27 11.21 0.22
C GLN A 160 13.56 10.03 0.90
N GLY A 161 12.89 10.32 2.02
CA GLY A 161 12.11 9.33 2.74
C GLY A 161 12.90 8.21 3.46
N ARG A 162 14.19 8.38 3.74
CA ARG A 162 14.99 7.38 4.48
C ARG A 162 15.33 7.78 5.92
N GLY A 163 14.87 8.93 6.38
CA GLY A 163 15.20 9.47 7.69
C GLY A 163 16.69 9.81 7.85
N ARG A 164 17.08 10.18 9.07
CA ARG A 164 18.45 10.62 9.42
C ARG A 164 19.34 9.52 10.01
N SER A 165 18.75 8.38 10.39
CA SER A 165 19.43 7.26 11.03
C SER A 165 19.25 5.95 10.23
N PRO A 166 20.28 5.08 10.14
CA PRO A 166 21.67 5.38 10.43
C PRO A 166 22.20 6.51 9.53
N ARG A 167 23.20 7.23 10.02
CA ARG A 167 23.86 8.28 9.22
C ARG A 167 24.55 7.63 8.03
N MET A 168 24.28 8.16 6.84
CA MET A 168 24.80 7.64 5.58
C MET A 168 25.56 8.72 4.84
N PRO A 169 26.80 9.03 5.27
CA PRO A 169 27.67 10.01 4.61
C PRO A 169 28.19 9.45 3.27
N ALA A 170 28.65 10.35 2.39
CA ALA A 170 29.11 9.99 1.04
C ALA A 170 30.14 8.83 1.01
N PRO A 171 31.14 8.73 1.91
CA PRO A 171 32.05 7.58 1.92
C PRO A 171 31.35 6.25 2.17
N LEU A 172 30.38 6.19 3.09
CA LEU A 172 29.64 4.96 3.38
C LEU A 172 28.69 4.59 2.24
N ARG A 173 28.12 5.59 1.55
CA ARG A 173 27.32 5.37 0.33
C ARG A 173 28.16 4.81 -0.82
N ARG A 174 29.39 5.28 -1.00
CA ARG A 174 30.34 4.71 -1.98
C ARG A 174 30.64 3.25 -1.65
N ARG A 175 30.97 2.95 -0.39
CA ARG A 175 31.16 1.56 0.07
C ARG A 175 29.93 0.70 -0.21
N LEU A 176 28.72 1.17 0.10
CA LEU A 176 27.49 0.44 -0.23
C LEU A 176 27.37 0.17 -1.74
N SER A 177 27.68 1.16 -2.58
CA SER A 177 27.66 1.00 -4.04
C SER A 177 28.66 -0.06 -4.50
N GLU A 178 29.93 0.10 -4.12
CA GLU A 178 31.07 -0.68 -4.63
C GLU A 178 31.18 -2.08 -4.02
N GLU A 179 30.84 -2.23 -2.73
CA GLU A 179 30.98 -3.49 -1.98
C GLU A 179 29.69 -4.32 -1.97
N VAL A 180 28.52 -3.70 -2.22
CA VAL A 180 27.22 -4.40 -2.15
C VAL A 180 26.44 -4.32 -3.47
N ILE A 181 26.09 -3.12 -3.95
CA ILE A 181 25.20 -2.97 -5.10
C ILE A 181 25.86 -3.51 -6.38
N ASP A 182 27.09 -3.10 -6.69
CA ASP A 182 27.77 -3.54 -7.91
C ASP A 182 28.06 -5.05 -7.90
N PRO A 183 28.58 -5.65 -6.80
CA PRO A 183 28.76 -7.09 -6.72
C PRO A 183 27.44 -7.86 -6.77
N PHE A 184 26.36 -7.31 -6.21
CA PHE A 184 25.03 -7.92 -6.28
C PHE A 184 24.51 -7.93 -7.73
N GLN A 185 24.62 -6.81 -8.44
CA GLN A 185 24.21 -6.71 -9.85
C GLN A 185 25.06 -7.64 -10.75
N LYS A 186 26.38 -7.71 -10.54
CA LYS A 186 27.26 -8.64 -11.26
C LYS A 186 26.88 -10.09 -10.99
N TRP A 187 26.61 -10.44 -9.73
CA TRP A 187 26.17 -11.77 -9.36
C TRP A 187 24.83 -12.14 -10.01
N LYS A 188 23.84 -11.23 -10.01
CA LYS A 188 22.54 -11.47 -10.68
C LYS A 188 22.73 -11.80 -12.17
N LYS A 189 23.57 -11.03 -12.86
CA LYS A 189 23.92 -11.28 -14.27
C LYS A 189 24.56 -12.67 -14.47
N GLN A 190 25.51 -13.05 -13.62
CA GLN A 190 26.17 -14.36 -13.68
C GLN A 190 25.21 -15.54 -13.45
N GLN A 191 24.23 -15.37 -12.54
CA GLN A 191 23.23 -16.39 -12.26
C GLN A 191 22.04 -16.35 -13.23
N GLN A 192 22.03 -15.41 -14.17
CA GLN A 192 20.92 -15.14 -15.09
C GLN A 192 19.58 -14.96 -14.35
N VAL A 193 19.60 -14.27 -13.21
CA VAL A 193 18.40 -13.99 -12.40
C VAL A 193 18.04 -12.53 -12.44
N TRP A 194 16.74 -12.27 -12.34
CA TRP A 194 16.16 -10.94 -12.34
C TRP A 194 15.43 -10.67 -11.03
N ASP A 195 15.44 -9.45 -10.55
CA ASP A 195 14.52 -8.99 -9.51
C ASP A 195 13.47 -8.02 -10.08
N TRP A 196 12.54 -7.59 -9.21
CA TRP A 196 11.48 -6.68 -9.60
C TRP A 196 11.99 -5.31 -10.07
N SER A 197 13.18 -4.91 -9.63
CA SER A 197 13.82 -3.67 -10.08
C SER A 197 14.36 -3.81 -11.50
N ASP A 198 14.92 -4.97 -11.85
CA ASP A 198 15.38 -5.25 -13.22
C ASP A 198 14.22 -5.22 -14.22
N LEU A 199 13.07 -5.79 -13.86
CA LEU A 199 11.86 -5.72 -14.69
C LEU A 199 11.40 -4.27 -14.90
N ALA A 200 11.38 -3.45 -13.84
CA ALA A 200 11.01 -2.04 -13.95
C ALA A 200 12.00 -1.27 -14.85
N ASN A 201 13.31 -1.52 -14.72
CA ASN A 201 14.34 -0.91 -15.55
C ASN A 201 14.21 -1.32 -17.02
N ALA A 202 13.95 -2.60 -17.31
CA ALA A 202 13.74 -3.06 -18.68
C ALA A 202 12.52 -2.40 -19.33
N MET A 203 11.41 -2.30 -18.58
CA MET A 203 10.21 -1.58 -19.02
C MET A 203 10.46 -0.07 -19.22
N ALA A 204 11.33 0.54 -18.40
CA ALA A 204 11.69 1.95 -18.52
C ALA A 204 12.72 2.23 -19.63
N ALA A 205 13.42 1.22 -20.15
CA ALA A 205 14.48 1.40 -21.14
C ALA A 205 13.98 1.44 -22.59
N LYS A 206 12.83 0.82 -22.89
CA LYS A 206 12.29 0.73 -24.25
C LYS A 206 10.86 1.29 -24.31
N ARG A 207 10.57 2.11 -25.32
CA ARG A 207 9.19 2.51 -25.66
C ARG A 207 8.43 1.28 -26.14
N THR A 208 7.18 1.17 -25.70
CA THR A 208 6.32 0.03 -26.06
C THR A 208 5.70 0.20 -27.44
N ASP A 209 5.42 -0.92 -28.10
CA ASP A 209 4.74 -0.96 -29.40
C ASP A 209 3.20 -0.87 -29.26
N ASP A 210 2.67 -1.09 -28.05
CA ASP A 210 1.26 -1.11 -27.66
C ASP A 210 0.91 -0.07 -26.56
N PRO A 211 1.13 1.24 -26.78
CA PRO A 211 1.02 2.25 -25.73
C PRO A 211 -0.41 2.46 -25.23
N TYR A 212 -0.52 2.86 -23.97
CA TYR A 212 -1.79 3.11 -23.28
C TYR A 212 -2.22 4.58 -23.35
N HIS A 213 -3.51 4.79 -23.60
CA HIS A 213 -4.13 6.11 -23.64
C HIS A 213 -4.58 6.55 -22.25
N VAL A 214 -5.08 5.61 -21.45
CA VAL A 214 -5.57 5.85 -20.09
C VAL A 214 -4.86 4.91 -19.15
N VAL A 215 -4.24 5.47 -18.11
CA VAL A 215 -3.61 4.69 -17.05
C VAL A 215 -4.10 5.15 -15.69
N VAL A 216 -4.49 4.21 -14.85
CA VAL A 216 -4.76 4.45 -13.43
C VAL A 216 -3.79 3.62 -12.62
N VAL A 217 -3.05 4.29 -11.74
CA VAL A 217 -2.13 3.67 -10.79
C VAL A 217 -2.71 3.87 -9.40
N ASP A 218 -3.23 2.80 -8.83
CA ASP A 218 -3.75 2.76 -7.47
C ASP A 218 -2.60 2.52 -6.47
N GLU A 219 -2.72 3.05 -5.25
CA GLU A 219 -1.69 2.96 -4.20
C GLU A 219 -0.29 3.39 -4.68
N ALA A 220 -0.23 4.47 -5.48
CA ALA A 220 0.97 4.93 -6.17
C ALA A 220 2.13 5.33 -5.22
N GLN A 221 1.88 5.49 -3.93
CA GLN A 221 2.93 5.69 -2.93
C GLN A 221 3.84 4.46 -2.74
N ASP A 222 3.42 3.26 -3.17
CA ASP A 222 4.27 2.06 -3.16
C ASP A 222 5.14 1.92 -4.41
N PHE A 223 4.93 2.78 -5.41
CA PHE A 223 5.70 2.70 -6.64
C PHE A 223 7.12 3.25 -6.43
N SER A 224 8.10 2.58 -7.00
CA SER A 224 9.45 3.13 -7.12
C SER A 224 9.54 4.13 -8.28
N ALA A 225 10.58 4.96 -8.30
CA ALA A 225 10.78 5.91 -9.39
C ALA A 225 10.90 5.19 -10.74
N ASN A 226 11.61 4.05 -10.78
CA ASN A 226 11.76 3.25 -11.99
C ASN A 226 10.45 2.60 -12.44
N GLN A 227 9.55 2.25 -11.52
CA GLN A 227 8.20 1.78 -11.88
C GLN A 227 7.36 2.91 -12.49
N VAL A 228 7.49 4.13 -11.99
CA VAL A 228 6.83 5.29 -12.61
C VAL A 228 7.41 5.55 -14.00
N ARG A 229 8.74 5.54 -14.17
CA ARG A 229 9.38 5.67 -15.49
C ARG A 229 8.91 4.59 -16.46
N ALA A 230 8.78 3.34 -16.00
CA ALA A 230 8.22 2.25 -16.79
C ALA A 230 6.80 2.56 -17.26
N VAL A 231 5.91 3.02 -16.38
CA VAL A 231 4.55 3.45 -16.77
C VAL A 231 4.61 4.55 -17.83
N LEU A 232 5.44 5.58 -17.63
CA LEU A 232 5.54 6.71 -18.57
C LEU A 232 6.02 6.28 -19.97
N ASN A 233 6.95 5.33 -20.04
CA ASN A 233 7.44 4.80 -21.32
C ASN A 233 6.40 3.96 -22.09
N HIS A 234 5.29 3.60 -21.43
CA HIS A 234 4.19 2.83 -22.00
C HIS A 234 2.95 3.69 -22.30
N LEU A 235 3.09 5.01 -22.29
CA LEU A 235 2.02 5.94 -22.65
C LEU A 235 2.12 6.38 -24.11
N THR A 236 0.98 6.71 -24.70
CA THR A 236 0.90 7.48 -25.95
C THR A 236 1.39 8.91 -25.72
N ASP A 237 1.64 9.67 -26.80
CA ASP A 237 2.14 11.04 -26.67
C ASP A 237 1.11 11.99 -26.04
N GLU A 238 -0.17 11.79 -26.34
CA GLU A 238 -1.27 12.33 -25.54
C GLU A 238 -1.88 11.20 -24.71
N TYR A 239 -2.01 11.39 -23.40
CA TYR A 239 -2.49 10.34 -22.48
C TYR A 239 -3.32 10.93 -21.33
N THR A 240 -3.97 10.09 -20.53
CA THR A 240 -4.50 10.46 -19.22
C THR A 240 -3.97 9.50 -18.17
N LEU A 241 -3.12 10.00 -17.28
CA LEU A 241 -2.50 9.23 -16.20
C LEU A 241 -3.04 9.69 -14.86
N THR A 242 -3.62 8.79 -14.08
CA THR A 242 -4.13 9.09 -12.74
C THR A 242 -3.34 8.32 -11.70
N PHE A 243 -2.65 9.04 -10.81
CA PHE A 243 -2.07 8.44 -9.60
C PHE A 243 -3.02 8.62 -8.43
N VAL A 244 -3.34 7.52 -7.75
CA VAL A 244 -4.12 7.54 -6.50
C VAL A 244 -3.15 7.30 -5.36
N LEU A 245 -3.05 8.27 -4.46
CA LEU A 245 -2.19 8.20 -3.27
C LEU A 245 -3.03 8.25 -2.00
N ASP A 246 -2.72 7.37 -1.06
CA ASP A 246 -3.19 7.54 0.30
C ASP A 246 -2.33 8.56 1.05
N ALA A 247 -2.92 9.70 1.39
CA ALA A 247 -2.24 10.80 2.07
C ALA A 247 -2.04 10.50 3.57
N ALA A 248 -2.89 9.66 4.18
CA ALA A 248 -2.81 9.27 5.58
C ALA A 248 -1.95 8.02 5.81
N GLN A 249 -1.79 7.17 4.78
CA GLN A 249 -0.96 5.96 4.84
C GLN A 249 0.43 6.16 4.25
N ARG A 250 1.03 7.33 4.46
CA ARG A 250 2.47 7.57 4.26
C ARG A 250 3.33 6.79 5.28
N ILE A 251 2.99 5.53 5.57
CA ILE A 251 3.85 4.59 6.33
C ILE A 251 5.25 4.57 5.72
N TYR A 252 5.34 4.76 4.40
CA TYR A 252 6.58 5.02 3.70
C TYR A 252 6.53 6.42 3.09
N PRO A 253 7.43 7.34 3.49
CA PRO A 253 7.61 8.59 2.75
C PRO A 253 7.95 8.30 1.29
N GLN A 254 7.47 9.16 0.39
CA GLN A 254 7.70 9.02 -1.04
C GLN A 254 9.23 9.03 -1.28
N ARG A 255 9.75 7.93 -1.83
CA ARG A 255 11.20 7.69 -1.94
C ARG A 255 11.88 8.51 -3.04
N PHE A 256 11.10 9.32 -3.76
CA PHE A 256 11.53 10.12 -4.90
C PHE A 256 10.58 11.33 -5.07
N THR A 257 11.02 12.33 -5.81
CA THR A 257 10.18 13.48 -6.20
C THR A 257 9.59 13.28 -7.60
N TRP A 258 8.40 13.84 -7.88
CA TRP A 258 7.79 13.73 -9.21
C TRP A 258 8.68 14.30 -10.33
N SER A 259 9.46 15.34 -10.05
CA SER A 259 10.42 15.92 -10.99
C SER A 259 11.52 14.95 -11.41
N GLU A 260 11.98 14.06 -10.52
CA GLU A 260 13.02 13.07 -10.84
C GLU A 260 12.58 12.05 -11.89
N VAL A 261 11.28 11.83 -12.03
CA VAL A 261 10.70 10.93 -13.03
C VAL A 261 10.13 11.69 -14.23
N GLY A 262 10.41 13.00 -14.34
CA GLY A 262 9.97 13.83 -15.46
C GLY A 262 8.51 14.29 -15.36
N LEU A 263 7.91 14.27 -14.16
CA LEU A 263 6.54 14.71 -13.94
C LEU A 263 6.46 16.03 -13.16
N SER A 264 5.63 16.94 -13.66
CA SER A 264 5.29 18.19 -12.98
C SER A 264 3.94 18.04 -12.27
N VAL A 265 3.97 17.92 -10.94
CA VAL A 265 2.75 17.83 -10.11
C VAL A 265 2.65 19.07 -9.23
N GLY A 266 1.52 19.77 -9.31
CA GLY A 266 1.21 20.96 -8.54
C GLY A 266 -0.29 21.12 -8.26
N PRO A 267 -0.75 22.28 -7.77
CA PRO A 267 -2.14 22.47 -7.34
C PRO A 267 -3.20 22.30 -8.45
N HIS A 268 -2.82 22.48 -9.72
CA HIS A 268 -3.73 22.40 -10.87
C HIS A 268 -4.03 20.96 -11.32
N ASN A 269 -3.14 20.01 -11.00
CA ASN A 269 -3.24 18.61 -11.40
C ASN A 269 -3.09 17.66 -10.21
N SER A 270 -3.36 18.15 -9.00
CA SER A 270 -3.41 17.38 -7.77
C SER A 270 -4.59 17.82 -6.92
N LYS A 271 -5.35 16.88 -6.37
CA LYS A 271 -6.49 17.18 -5.48
C LYS A 271 -6.45 16.30 -4.24
N LEU A 272 -6.58 16.94 -3.08
CA LEU A 272 -6.77 16.26 -1.80
C LEU A 272 -8.27 16.05 -1.53
N LEU A 273 -8.68 14.80 -1.30
CA LEU A 273 -9.97 14.40 -0.79
C LEU A 273 -9.86 14.34 0.75
N SER A 274 -10.39 15.37 1.42
CA SER A 274 -10.21 15.57 2.86
C SER A 274 -11.25 14.82 3.71
N LYS A 275 -12.41 14.49 3.14
CA LYS A 275 -13.51 13.85 3.89
C LYS A 275 -13.30 12.35 4.03
N ASN A 276 -13.23 11.83 5.26
CA ASN A 276 -13.19 10.40 5.57
C ASN A 276 -14.62 9.89 5.83
N PHE A 277 -15.10 8.98 4.97
CA PHE A 277 -16.47 8.44 5.04
C PHE A 277 -16.53 7.00 5.59
N ARG A 278 -15.41 6.42 6.02
CA ARG A 278 -15.31 4.96 6.19
C ARG A 278 -15.19 4.48 7.64
N ASN A 279 -14.56 5.27 8.51
CA ASN A 279 -14.35 4.91 9.90
C ASN A 279 -15.38 5.61 10.78
N THR A 280 -15.74 4.98 11.89
CA THR A 280 -16.44 5.68 12.97
C THR A 280 -15.56 6.81 13.51
N ARG A 281 -16.20 7.85 14.04
CA ARG A 281 -15.51 8.97 14.70
C ARG A 281 -14.53 8.49 15.79
N GLN A 282 -14.88 7.43 16.51
CA GLN A 282 -14.10 6.83 17.58
C GLN A 282 -12.82 6.16 17.07
N ILE A 283 -12.91 5.39 15.97
CA ILE A 283 -11.73 4.76 15.35
C ILE A 283 -10.80 5.83 14.76
N ALA A 284 -11.35 6.84 14.11
CA ALA A 284 -10.56 7.95 13.58
C ALA A 284 -9.85 8.72 14.71
N ALA A 285 -10.57 9.02 15.80
CA ALA A 285 -10.02 9.69 16.97
C ALA A 285 -8.87 8.89 17.61
N PHE A 286 -8.98 7.56 17.66
CA PHE A 286 -7.91 6.68 18.15
C PHE A 286 -6.67 6.70 17.26
N ALA A 287 -6.84 6.69 15.93
CA ALA A 287 -5.71 6.61 15.01
C ALA A 287 -4.94 7.94 14.87
N ALA A 288 -5.58 9.08 15.11
CA ALA A 288 -4.98 10.40 14.84
C ALA A 288 -3.76 10.76 15.71
N PRO A 289 -3.80 10.58 17.05
CA PRO A 289 -2.66 10.84 17.93
C PRO A 289 -1.41 10.07 17.51
N LEU A 290 -1.58 8.84 17.01
CA LEU A 290 -0.49 8.00 16.51
C LEU A 290 0.23 8.58 15.28
N LEU A 291 -0.36 9.57 14.60
CA LEU A 291 0.19 10.23 13.42
C LEU A 291 0.74 11.64 13.71
N ARG A 292 0.52 12.22 14.91
CA ARG A 292 0.80 13.65 15.19
C ARG A 292 2.28 14.01 15.20
N ASP A 293 3.14 13.13 15.70
CA ASP A 293 4.58 13.40 15.85
C ASP A 293 5.39 12.98 14.63
N VAL A 294 4.75 12.32 13.65
CA VAL A 294 5.43 11.68 12.52
C VAL A 294 5.59 12.64 11.33
N GLU A 295 6.37 13.69 11.55
CA GLU A 295 6.80 14.75 10.62
C GLU A 295 5.70 15.65 10.01
N LYS A 296 5.67 16.90 10.48
CA LYS A 296 5.08 18.06 9.76
C LYS A 296 5.91 18.35 8.50
N THR A 297 5.55 17.76 7.37
CA THR A 297 5.90 18.32 6.05
C THR A 297 4.70 19.11 5.51
N ASP A 298 4.94 20.20 4.76
CA ASP A 298 3.91 21.17 4.31
C ASP A 298 2.70 20.57 3.56
N ASP A 299 2.77 19.30 3.18
CA ASP A 299 1.76 18.54 2.42
C ASP A 299 1.09 17.42 3.26
N SER A 300 1.24 17.46 4.59
CA SER A 300 0.71 16.44 5.51
C SER A 300 -0.81 16.56 5.66
N ALA A 301 -1.55 15.78 4.87
CA ALA A 301 -2.96 15.55 5.15
C ALA A 301 -3.09 14.57 6.31
N VAL A 302 -3.00 15.08 7.54
CA VAL A 302 -3.61 14.39 8.68
C VAL A 302 -5.09 14.19 8.31
N PRO A 303 -5.65 12.96 8.40
CA PRO A 303 -7.07 12.75 8.16
C PRO A 303 -7.86 13.79 8.95
N ASP A 304 -8.72 14.55 8.28
CA ASP A 304 -9.57 15.48 8.98
C ASP A 304 -10.61 14.68 9.77
N LEU A 305 -10.30 14.46 11.05
CA LEU A 305 -11.11 13.69 12.00
C LEU A 305 -12.52 14.26 12.16
N THR A 306 -12.74 15.52 11.80
CA THR A 306 -14.05 16.18 11.90
C THR A 306 -15.01 15.75 10.79
N SER A 307 -14.53 15.03 9.77
CA SER A 307 -15.31 14.63 8.60
C SER A 307 -16.00 13.26 8.70
N CYS A 308 -15.76 12.50 9.78
CA CYS A 308 -16.41 11.20 10.01
C CYS A 308 -17.87 11.41 10.42
N LYS A 309 -18.81 10.85 9.65
CA LYS A 309 -20.25 11.03 9.89
C LYS A 309 -20.90 9.97 10.78
N GLU A 310 -20.27 8.81 10.93
CA GLU A 310 -20.81 7.68 11.68
C GLU A 310 -20.20 7.62 13.09
N GLU A 311 -21.05 7.44 14.10
CA GLU A 311 -20.64 7.13 15.47
C GLU A 311 -20.65 5.62 15.69
N GLY A 312 -19.76 5.12 16.54
CA GLY A 312 -19.71 3.72 16.94
C GLY A 312 -19.03 3.51 18.28
N ALA A 313 -18.71 2.25 18.60
CA ALA A 313 -18.03 1.92 19.84
C ALA A 313 -16.59 2.46 19.86
N LYS A 314 -16.09 2.78 21.07
CA LYS A 314 -14.66 3.03 21.25
C LYS A 314 -13.87 1.75 20.93
N PRO A 315 -12.68 1.88 20.30
CA PRO A 315 -11.72 0.80 20.27
C PRO A 315 -11.50 0.17 21.65
N VAL A 316 -11.28 -1.14 21.68
CA VAL A 316 -11.11 -1.89 22.93
C VAL A 316 -9.70 -2.46 23.02
N LEU A 317 -9.02 -2.15 24.11
CA LEU A 317 -7.74 -2.74 24.50
C LEU A 317 -7.98 -3.89 25.48
N VAL A 318 -7.62 -5.10 25.09
CA VAL A 318 -7.84 -6.31 25.87
C VAL A 318 -6.51 -6.77 26.46
N GLN A 319 -6.41 -6.72 27.79
CA GLN A 319 -5.20 -7.11 28.51
C GLN A 319 -5.36 -8.44 29.23
N GLY A 320 -4.44 -9.36 28.98
CA GLY A 320 -4.44 -10.70 29.58
C GLY A 320 -3.34 -11.58 29.02
N THR A 321 -3.31 -12.85 29.43
CA THR A 321 -2.41 -13.84 28.79
C THR A 321 -2.87 -14.11 27.36
N PHE A 322 -1.95 -14.54 26.47
CA PHE A 322 -2.30 -14.80 25.07
C PHE A 322 -3.48 -15.77 24.91
N THR A 323 -3.54 -16.81 25.76
CA THR A 323 -4.69 -17.74 25.80
C THR A 323 -6.00 -17.01 26.07
N ARG A 324 -6.06 -16.17 27.11
CA ARG A 324 -7.28 -15.42 27.43
C ARG A 324 -7.63 -14.40 26.34
N GLN A 325 -6.62 -13.76 25.74
CA GLN A 325 -6.83 -12.89 24.59
C GLN A 325 -7.52 -13.66 23.45
N MET A 326 -7.06 -14.87 23.13
CA MET A 326 -7.70 -15.72 22.13
C MET A 326 -9.11 -16.17 22.52
N ASP A 327 -9.37 -16.48 23.79
CA ASP A 327 -10.72 -16.80 24.28
C ASP A 327 -11.67 -15.60 24.12
N HIS A 328 -11.15 -14.37 24.26
CA HIS A 328 -11.91 -13.15 23.96
C HIS A 328 -12.20 -13.02 22.46
N VAL A 329 -11.21 -13.28 21.60
CA VAL A 329 -11.38 -13.25 20.14
C VAL A 329 -12.41 -14.27 19.67
N VAL A 330 -12.34 -15.51 20.15
CA VAL A 330 -13.32 -16.57 19.80
C VAL A 330 -14.72 -16.16 20.24
N ARG A 331 -14.90 -15.70 21.48
CA ARG A 331 -16.20 -15.21 21.96
C ARG A 331 -16.73 -14.02 21.16
N PHE A 332 -15.85 -13.13 20.72
CA PHE A 332 -16.24 -12.03 19.84
C PHE A 332 -16.77 -12.54 18.51
N LEU A 333 -16.07 -13.51 17.89
CA LEU A 333 -16.47 -14.11 16.62
C LEU A 333 -17.80 -14.90 16.75
N ASP A 334 -17.95 -15.71 17.79
CA ASP A 334 -19.19 -16.43 18.07
C ASP A 334 -20.37 -15.48 18.31
N GLY A 335 -20.11 -14.35 18.97
CA GLY A 335 -21.11 -13.31 19.22
C GLY A 335 -21.64 -12.61 17.98
N LEU A 336 -20.92 -12.65 16.85
CA LEU A 336 -21.43 -12.16 15.56
C LEU A 336 -22.52 -13.10 15.00
N GLY A 337 -22.47 -14.38 15.35
CA GLY A 337 -23.42 -15.41 14.90
C GLY A 337 -23.07 -16.03 13.54
N PRO A 338 -23.65 -17.21 13.24
CA PRO A 338 -23.31 -18.00 12.06
C PRO A 338 -23.77 -17.37 10.73
N ASP A 339 -24.80 -16.52 10.76
CA ASP A 339 -25.37 -15.85 9.58
C ASP A 339 -24.73 -14.48 9.30
N ASN A 340 -23.68 -14.13 10.03
CA ASN A 340 -23.01 -12.83 9.90
C ASN A 340 -22.29 -12.68 8.55
N ASP A 341 -22.63 -11.64 7.80
CA ASP A 341 -21.96 -11.28 6.55
C ASP A 341 -20.85 -10.22 6.73
N GLU A 342 -20.62 -9.78 7.97
CA GLU A 342 -19.59 -8.80 8.31
C GLU A 342 -18.19 -9.42 8.30
N SER A 343 -17.28 -8.69 7.67
CA SER A 343 -15.90 -9.13 7.46
C SER A 343 -15.02 -8.85 8.69
N VAL A 344 -14.26 -9.85 9.11
CA VAL A 344 -13.32 -9.77 10.24
C VAL A 344 -11.90 -10.05 9.77
N VAL A 345 -10.94 -9.25 10.23
CA VAL A 345 -9.51 -9.59 10.08
C VAL A 345 -8.81 -9.64 11.42
N ILE A 346 -8.03 -10.71 11.62
CA ILE A 346 -7.09 -10.87 12.72
C ILE A 346 -5.69 -10.56 12.18
N LEU A 347 -5.10 -9.52 12.75
CA LEU A 347 -3.80 -8.98 12.37
C LEU A 347 -2.73 -9.34 13.38
N HIS A 348 -1.57 -9.79 12.88
CA HIS A 348 -0.36 -9.96 13.67
C HIS A 348 0.82 -9.32 12.94
N ALA A 349 1.67 -8.57 13.65
CA ALA A 349 2.77 -7.82 13.04
C ALA A 349 3.75 -8.73 12.25
N LYS A 350 4.22 -9.83 12.85
CA LYS A 350 5.12 -10.82 12.19
C LYS A 350 4.42 -11.99 11.47
N GLY A 351 3.08 -12.03 11.46
CA GLY A 351 2.31 -13.14 10.86
C GLY A 351 2.47 -14.50 11.55
N TRP A 352 2.76 -14.56 12.85
CA TRP A 352 2.89 -15.80 13.60
C TRP A 352 1.53 -16.38 13.98
N PHE A 353 0.85 -16.98 13.00
CA PHE A 353 -0.54 -17.44 13.15
C PHE A 353 -0.70 -18.86 13.70
N ALA A 354 0.37 -19.61 13.99
CA ALA A 354 0.25 -21.03 14.37
C ALA A 354 -0.73 -21.24 15.55
N GLU A 355 -0.57 -20.48 16.64
CA GLU A 355 -1.45 -20.60 17.80
C GLU A 355 -2.85 -20.01 17.56
N VAL A 356 -2.95 -18.94 16.76
CA VAL A 356 -4.24 -18.36 16.35
C VAL A 356 -5.06 -19.40 15.58
N LYS A 357 -4.43 -20.09 14.61
CA LYS A 357 -5.07 -21.14 13.81
C LYS A 357 -5.55 -22.29 14.68
N ASN A 358 -4.69 -22.82 15.55
CA ASN A 358 -5.04 -23.90 16.47
C ASN A 358 -6.29 -23.56 17.31
N ARG A 359 -6.40 -22.32 17.78
CA ARG A 359 -7.57 -21.88 18.57
C ARG A 359 -8.83 -21.71 17.72
N LEU A 360 -8.72 -21.18 16.51
CA LEU A 360 -9.87 -21.07 15.59
C LEU A 360 -10.35 -22.45 15.14
N ASP A 361 -9.44 -23.36 14.82
CA ASP A 361 -9.74 -24.74 14.44
C ASP A 361 -10.44 -25.48 15.59
N ALA A 362 -9.95 -25.32 16.83
CA ALA A 362 -10.57 -25.89 18.02
C ALA A 362 -11.97 -25.33 18.31
N ALA A 363 -12.24 -24.09 17.91
CA ALA A 363 -13.56 -23.45 18.01
C ALA A 363 -14.48 -23.77 16.80
N GLY A 364 -13.98 -24.48 15.78
CA GLY A 364 -14.74 -24.77 14.56
C GLY A 364 -14.97 -23.56 13.66
N LEU A 365 -14.17 -22.51 13.80
CA LEU A 365 -14.31 -21.27 13.03
C LEU A 365 -13.50 -21.33 11.73
N ALA A 366 -14.19 -21.24 10.59
CA ALA A 366 -13.52 -21.18 9.30
C ALA A 366 -12.80 -19.84 9.10
N TYR A 367 -11.58 -19.88 8.56
CA TYR A 367 -10.80 -18.67 8.26
C TYR A 367 -9.99 -18.83 6.97
N VAL A 368 -9.49 -17.70 6.47
CA VAL A 368 -8.64 -17.64 5.26
C VAL A 368 -7.34 -16.90 5.54
N GLU A 369 -6.24 -17.27 4.89
CA GLU A 369 -4.97 -16.55 5.01
C GLU A 369 -4.74 -15.62 3.82
N LEU A 370 -4.69 -14.32 4.11
CA LEU A 370 -4.44 -13.28 3.10
C LEU A 370 -2.95 -12.95 2.91
N THR A 371 -2.08 -13.54 3.73
CA THR A 371 -0.62 -13.33 3.71
C THR A 371 0.06 -13.83 2.44
N ARG A 372 -0.58 -14.71 1.67
CA ARG A 372 0.03 -15.35 0.47
C ARG A 372 -0.81 -15.24 -0.80
N ASN A 373 -2.13 -15.09 -0.68
CA ASN A 373 -3.02 -14.95 -1.82
C ASN A 373 -3.78 -13.62 -1.75
N ALA A 374 -3.61 -12.83 -2.81
CA ALA A 374 -4.33 -11.58 -3.01
C ALA A 374 -5.80 -11.79 -3.41
N GLU A 375 -6.37 -12.98 -3.21
CA GLU A 375 -7.79 -13.29 -3.46
C GLU A 375 -8.51 -13.69 -2.16
N TRP A 376 -9.74 -13.20 -1.97
CA TRP A 376 -10.65 -13.72 -0.94
C TRP A 376 -11.31 -14.93 -1.57
N PRO A 377 -11.23 -16.14 -0.98
CA PRO A 377 -11.86 -17.29 -1.60
C PRO A 377 -13.37 -17.06 -1.68
N ALA A 378 -13.96 -17.38 -2.82
CA ALA A 378 -15.41 -17.38 -2.96
C ALA A 378 -16.01 -18.38 -1.97
N GLY A 379 -16.88 -17.93 -1.07
CA GLY A 379 -17.48 -18.78 -0.05
C GLY A 379 -18.05 -18.00 1.15
N PRO A 380 -18.61 -18.71 2.15
CA PRO A 380 -19.23 -18.11 3.33
C PRO A 380 -18.22 -17.60 4.37
N VAL A 381 -16.92 -17.82 4.17
CA VAL A 381 -15.90 -17.45 5.16
C VAL A 381 -15.75 -15.92 5.22
N ASN A 382 -15.93 -15.36 6.41
CA ASN A 382 -15.88 -13.93 6.70
C ASN A 382 -14.68 -13.54 7.61
N VAL A 383 -13.92 -14.51 8.12
CA VAL A 383 -12.73 -14.30 8.97
C VAL A 383 -11.44 -14.47 8.16
N ALA A 384 -10.54 -13.49 8.22
CA ALA A 384 -9.21 -13.54 7.62
C ALA A 384 -8.08 -13.39 8.63
N LEU A 385 -6.97 -14.07 8.34
CA LEU A 385 -5.67 -13.88 8.99
C LEU A 385 -4.74 -13.13 8.04
N SER A 386 -4.13 -12.05 8.51
CA SER A 386 -3.22 -11.25 7.68
C SER A 386 -2.16 -10.52 8.51
N THR A 387 -1.00 -10.21 7.93
CA THR A 387 -0.07 -9.32 8.62
C THR A 387 -0.55 -7.87 8.56
N MET A 388 -0.09 -7.03 9.49
CA MET A 388 -0.35 -5.59 9.45
C MET A 388 0.17 -4.95 8.15
N HIS A 389 1.22 -5.49 7.52
CA HIS A 389 1.69 -5.01 6.22
C HIS A 389 0.80 -5.46 5.05
N SER A 390 0.31 -6.70 5.10
CA SER A 390 -0.47 -7.32 4.02
C SER A 390 -1.93 -6.86 3.98
N VAL A 391 -2.45 -6.24 5.05
CA VAL A 391 -3.83 -5.72 5.09
C VAL A 391 -4.00 -4.41 4.30
N LYS A 392 -2.92 -3.89 3.72
CA LYS A 392 -2.96 -2.64 2.96
C LYS A 392 -3.94 -2.73 1.79
N GLY A 393 -4.71 -1.67 1.57
CA GLY A 393 -5.73 -1.60 0.51
C GLY A 393 -7.01 -2.39 0.79
N LEU A 394 -7.10 -3.10 1.92
CA LEU A 394 -8.28 -3.88 2.29
C LEU A 394 -9.15 -3.15 3.32
N GLU A 395 -10.38 -3.63 3.48
CA GLU A 395 -11.37 -3.08 4.42
C GLU A 395 -12.10 -4.20 5.14
N PHE A 396 -12.34 -4.00 6.44
CA PHE A 396 -13.00 -4.96 7.30
C PHE A 396 -14.00 -4.25 8.20
N ASP A 397 -15.14 -4.88 8.45
CA ASP A 397 -16.11 -4.39 9.43
C ASP A 397 -15.50 -4.43 10.84
N HIS A 398 -14.73 -5.48 11.12
CA HIS A 398 -14.03 -5.68 12.39
C HIS A 398 -12.53 -5.94 12.18
N VAL A 399 -11.69 -5.22 12.92
CA VAL A 399 -10.23 -5.47 12.96
C VAL A 399 -9.81 -5.85 14.36
N ILE A 400 -9.05 -6.94 14.47
CA ILE A 400 -8.49 -7.44 15.72
C ILE A 400 -6.98 -7.52 15.57
N ILE A 401 -6.23 -6.66 16.24
CA ILE A 401 -4.76 -6.71 16.29
C ILE A 401 -4.36 -7.54 17.51
N VAL A 402 -3.79 -8.72 17.28
CA VAL A 402 -3.45 -9.67 18.35
C VAL A 402 -1.99 -9.59 18.75
N GLY A 403 -1.74 -9.68 20.06
CA GLY A 403 -0.41 -9.87 20.63
C GLY A 403 0.53 -8.68 20.42
N LEU A 404 0.04 -7.45 20.61
CA LEU A 404 0.88 -6.25 20.51
C LEU A 404 1.91 -6.23 21.65
N ASN A 405 3.14 -6.64 21.37
CA ASN A 405 4.22 -6.75 22.34
C ASN A 405 5.55 -6.14 21.81
N SER A 406 6.49 -5.87 22.71
CA SER A 406 7.78 -5.24 22.37
C SER A 406 8.71 -6.11 21.51
N GLU A 407 8.60 -7.43 21.59
CA GLU A 407 9.45 -8.36 20.80
C GLU A 407 9.04 -8.44 19.33
N VAL A 408 7.75 -8.26 19.04
CA VAL A 408 7.19 -8.35 17.69
C VAL A 408 7.31 -6.99 16.98
N MET A 409 7.36 -5.88 17.71
CA MET A 409 7.55 -4.52 17.20
C MET A 409 8.72 -3.79 17.90
N PRO A 410 9.97 -4.28 17.79
CA PRO A 410 11.11 -3.67 18.48
C PRO A 410 11.47 -2.32 17.85
N HIS A 411 11.80 -1.33 18.67
CA HIS A 411 12.30 -0.02 18.22
C HIS A 411 13.26 0.55 19.27
N ALA A 412 14.16 1.46 18.90
CA ALA A 412 14.92 2.20 19.90
C ALA A 412 14.01 3.25 20.56
N THR A 413 14.25 3.54 21.84
CA THR A 413 13.42 4.45 22.65
C THR A 413 13.71 5.94 22.40
N GLU A 414 14.63 6.27 21.49
CA GLU A 414 15.03 7.66 21.22
C GLU A 414 14.00 8.41 20.34
N PRO A 415 13.68 9.69 20.64
CA PRO A 415 12.86 10.52 19.77
C PRO A 415 13.52 10.74 18.39
N GLY A 416 12.77 10.55 17.31
CA GLY A 416 13.27 10.69 15.93
C GLY A 416 13.82 9.40 15.31
N ASP A 417 13.59 8.24 15.95
CA ASP A 417 13.84 6.94 15.34
C ASP A 417 12.79 6.63 14.25
N SER A 418 13.29 6.48 13.01
CA SER A 418 12.47 6.16 11.84
C SER A 418 11.72 4.83 12.00
N GLU A 419 12.20 3.90 12.84
CA GLU A 419 11.54 2.61 13.05
C GLU A 419 10.32 2.74 13.96
N ARG A 420 10.42 3.50 15.06
CA ARG A 420 9.28 3.80 15.93
C ARG A 420 8.16 4.51 15.17
N ASP A 421 8.54 5.51 14.38
CA ASP A 421 7.64 6.25 13.52
C ASP A 421 6.96 5.36 12.48
N ALA A 422 7.71 4.44 11.86
CA ALA A 422 7.16 3.45 10.93
C ALA A 422 6.16 2.51 11.64
N HIS A 423 6.45 2.07 12.87
CA HIS A 423 5.58 1.23 13.66
C HIS A 423 4.28 1.92 14.09
N LEU A 424 4.35 3.19 14.51
CA LEU A 424 3.15 4.00 14.80
C LEU A 424 2.28 4.19 13.55
N ARG A 425 2.91 4.47 12.40
CA ARG A 425 2.20 4.58 11.12
C ARG A 425 1.56 3.24 10.71
N LEU A 426 2.23 2.12 10.95
CA LEU A 426 1.71 0.78 10.67
C LEU A 426 0.48 0.46 11.55
N LEU A 427 0.55 0.81 12.85
CA LEU A 427 -0.55 0.66 13.78
C LEU A 427 -1.74 1.54 13.41
N ALA A 428 -1.52 2.83 13.14
CA ALA A 428 -2.55 3.76 12.71
C ALA A 428 -3.23 3.30 11.41
N MET A 429 -2.46 2.80 10.44
CA MET A 429 -3.02 2.25 9.20
C MET A 429 -3.84 0.99 9.44
N SER A 430 -3.36 0.08 10.29
CA SER A 430 -4.06 -1.15 10.65
C SER A 430 -5.39 -0.84 11.35
N ALA A 431 -5.37 0.09 12.31
CA ALA A 431 -6.57 0.61 12.97
C ALA A 431 -7.55 1.23 11.97
N GLY A 432 -7.05 2.03 11.03
CA GLY A 432 -7.85 2.65 9.96
C GLY A 432 -8.50 1.66 8.99
N ARG A 433 -8.19 0.36 9.06
CA ARG A 433 -8.87 -0.67 8.25
C ARG A 433 -10.27 -1.03 8.77
N ALA A 434 -10.53 -0.76 10.04
CA ALA A 434 -11.79 -1.06 10.72
C ALA A 434 -12.90 -0.09 10.34
N ARG A 435 -14.04 -0.61 9.88
CA ARG A 435 -15.23 0.20 9.61
C ARG A 435 -16.09 0.38 10.87
N LYS A 436 -16.26 -0.68 11.66
CA LYS A 436 -17.17 -0.68 12.83
C LYS A 436 -16.47 -0.84 14.16
N THR A 437 -15.62 -1.86 14.32
CA THR A 437 -14.94 -2.11 15.61
C THR A 437 -13.45 -2.39 15.45
N LEU A 438 -12.68 -1.95 16.44
CA LEU A 438 -11.25 -2.18 16.57
C LEU A 438 -10.97 -2.80 17.93
N THR A 439 -10.31 -3.96 17.94
CA THR A 439 -9.83 -4.62 19.16
C THR A 439 -8.31 -4.76 19.08
N ILE A 440 -7.60 -4.41 20.14
CA ILE A 440 -6.15 -4.60 20.27
C ILE A 440 -5.89 -5.43 21.51
N THR A 441 -5.17 -6.54 21.37
CA THR A 441 -4.84 -7.41 22.51
C THR A 441 -3.36 -7.34 22.85
N TYR A 442 -3.04 -7.32 24.14
CA TYR A 442 -1.65 -7.31 24.61
C TYR A 442 -1.50 -7.99 25.97
N LYS A 443 -0.29 -8.43 26.27
CA LYS A 443 0.08 -8.98 27.58
C LYS A 443 0.78 -7.88 28.38
N PRO A 444 0.29 -7.47 29.56
CA PRO A 444 0.86 -6.34 30.31
C PRO A 444 2.37 -6.45 30.58
N SER A 445 2.88 -7.66 30.84
CA SER A 445 4.31 -7.87 31.12
C SER A 445 5.22 -7.72 29.91
N GLU A 446 4.67 -7.73 28.70
CA GLU A 446 5.40 -7.66 27.42
C GLU A 446 4.88 -6.50 26.54
N ALA A 447 4.09 -5.61 27.13
CA ALA A 447 3.37 -4.55 26.44
C ALA A 447 4.35 -3.70 25.60
N SER A 448 3.98 -3.44 24.35
CA SER A 448 4.73 -2.52 23.50
C SER A 448 4.66 -1.11 24.06
N ASP A 449 5.79 -0.39 24.06
CA ASP A 449 5.84 1.03 24.43
C ASP A 449 4.95 1.91 23.52
N LEU A 450 4.58 1.41 22.33
CA LEU A 450 3.63 2.06 21.43
C LEU A 450 2.25 2.27 22.07
N ILE A 451 1.88 1.45 23.07
CA ILE A 451 0.63 1.62 23.83
C ILE A 451 0.64 2.95 24.59
N ALA A 452 1.80 3.40 25.08
CA ALA A 452 1.93 4.69 25.76
C ALA A 452 1.74 5.90 24.81
N CYS A 453 1.84 5.69 23.49
CA CYS A 453 1.54 6.71 22.49
C CYS A 453 0.04 6.83 22.16
N MET A 454 -0.80 5.91 22.65
CA MET A 454 -2.24 5.93 22.42
C MET A 454 -2.92 6.89 23.40
N ASP A 455 -3.85 7.70 22.90
CA ASP A 455 -4.63 8.62 23.73
C ASP A 455 -5.68 7.85 24.57
N PRO A 456 -5.58 7.83 25.91
CA PRO A 456 -6.48 7.07 26.79
C PRO A 456 -7.96 7.43 26.63
N ASP A 457 -8.28 8.64 26.18
CA ASP A 457 -9.67 9.07 25.99
C ASP A 457 -10.33 8.41 24.78
N THR A 458 -9.53 7.79 23.91
CA THR A 458 -9.97 7.25 22.62
C THR A 458 -10.25 5.74 22.62
N TYR A 459 -10.03 5.04 23.74
CA TYR A 459 -10.27 3.60 23.85
C TYR A 459 -10.82 3.18 25.23
N GLU A 460 -11.27 1.94 25.35
CA GLU A 460 -11.64 1.29 26.61
C GLU A 460 -10.69 0.13 26.92
N VAL A 461 -10.35 -0.08 28.19
CA VAL A 461 -9.51 -1.21 28.63
C VAL A 461 -10.37 -2.29 29.26
N LYS A 462 -10.18 -3.53 28.82
CA LYS A 462 -10.78 -4.74 29.40
C LYS A 462 -9.70 -5.67 29.92
N SER A 463 -9.69 -5.89 31.23
CA SER A 463 -8.84 -6.90 31.88
C SER A 463 -9.54 -8.25 31.87
N ILE A 464 -8.85 -9.30 31.39
CA ILE A 464 -9.43 -10.66 31.27
C ILE A 464 -8.59 -11.75 31.93
#